data_AF-A0A538BUZ5-F1
#
_entry.id   AF-A0A538BUZ5-F1
#
_cell.length_a   1.000
_cell.length_b   1.000
_cell.length_c   1.000
_cell.angle_alpha   90.00
_cell.angle_beta   90.00
_cell.angle_gamma   90.00
#
_symmetry.space_group_name_H-M   'P 1'
#
loop_
_entity.id
_entity.type
_entity.pdbx_description
1 polymer ?
#
loop_
_entity_poly.entity_id
_entity_poly.type
_entity_poly.pdbx_seq_one_letter_code
_entity_poly.pdbx_strand_id
1 'polypeptide(L)'
;MRPARLATISLLCAGLGAVTALAIGRGVGWIGAATTDTVVVPSQSQPRPVSAQAIAHSAAKPLVGNGFDPAQLYKRRAAGVVTIYAFFGNQQAATQASQGSGFVVSRRGYVLTSSHVITNAGEGRSVSAANHVYVEFADRDRALARVVGWDVFDDVGVLKIDPSAHRVAPVPLGDSSSVLVGEPVAAIGSPFGNADSLATGVVSAVHRSIDSLTSQFVVPDAIQTDAPINHGNSGGPLFDARGFVIGINAQIRSDTGNAQGVGFAVPINAARRSMEQLVATGRVVYPYVGVKTQDLTPSAARHFGFGVRRGAVIVEVTSGSPATDRLRAPRGRRARDVHDRPWLAPATRPARARRAARECACLTAPAFRRALRPAIRAREAVRRSRGRITYANLVQTKR
;
A
#
# COMPACT_ATOMS: atom_id res chain seq x y z
N MET A 1 -37.24 9.81 68.01
CA MET A 1 -37.35 8.54 67.25
C MET A 1 -36.05 7.77 67.39
N ARG A 2 -36.07 6.49 67.79
CA ARG A 2 -34.85 5.72 68.08
C ARG A 2 -34.06 5.44 66.78
N PRO A 3 -32.74 5.68 66.73
CA PRO A 3 -31.93 5.61 65.49
C PRO A 3 -31.98 4.24 64.79
N ALA A 4 -32.27 3.17 65.53
CA ALA A 4 -32.46 1.82 64.99
C ALA A 4 -33.64 1.70 64.00
N ARG A 5 -34.69 2.53 64.13
CA ARG A 5 -35.87 2.49 63.22
C ARG A 5 -35.61 3.18 61.89
N LEU A 6 -34.75 4.21 61.87
CA LEU A 6 -34.33 4.87 60.62
C LEU A 6 -33.33 4.01 59.83
N ALA A 7 -32.47 3.27 60.53
CA ALA A 7 -31.55 2.32 59.91
C ALA A 7 -32.28 1.15 59.24
N THR A 8 -33.33 0.61 59.87
CA THR A 8 -34.14 -0.48 59.31
C THR A 8 -34.95 -0.04 58.09
N ILE A 9 -35.54 1.16 58.12
CA ILE A 9 -36.25 1.72 56.95
C ILE A 9 -35.28 1.99 55.80
N SER A 10 -34.08 2.51 56.08
CA SER A 10 -33.06 2.76 55.05
C SER A 10 -32.58 1.47 54.39
N LEU A 11 -32.38 0.40 55.18
CA LEU A 11 -32.00 -0.92 54.65
C LEU A 11 -33.11 -1.55 53.80
N LEU A 12 -34.38 -1.38 54.20
CA LEU A 12 -35.53 -1.84 53.41
C LEU A 12 -35.65 -1.10 52.07
N CYS A 13 -35.49 0.23 52.08
CA CYS A 13 -35.50 1.03 50.85
C CYS A 13 -34.33 0.69 49.92
N ALA A 14 -33.13 0.48 50.47
CA ALA A 14 -31.96 0.05 49.70
C ALA A 14 -32.16 -1.35 49.09
N GLY A 15 -32.74 -2.28 49.85
CA GLY A 15 -33.06 -3.62 49.36
C GLY A 15 -34.07 -3.61 48.22
N LEU A 16 -35.16 -2.83 48.37
CA LEU A 16 -36.18 -2.68 47.32
C LEU A 16 -35.60 -2.07 46.04
N GLY A 17 -34.78 -1.01 46.14
CA GLY A 17 -34.12 -0.38 44.99
C GLY A 17 -33.16 -1.31 44.25
N ALA A 18 -32.42 -2.15 44.98
CA ALA A 18 -31.52 -3.14 44.37
C ALA A 18 -32.29 -4.21 43.56
N VAL A 19 -33.43 -4.67 44.08
CA VAL A 19 -34.26 -5.67 43.40
C VAL A 19 -34.90 -5.11 42.14
N THR A 20 -35.42 -3.88 42.15
CA THR A 20 -35.97 -3.24 40.95
C THR A 20 -34.90 -2.97 39.89
N ALA A 21 -33.69 -2.54 40.28
CA ALA A 21 -32.59 -2.34 39.33
C ALA A 21 -32.17 -3.65 38.64
N LEU A 22 -32.12 -4.77 39.38
CA LEU A 22 -31.84 -6.10 38.83
C LEU A 22 -32.95 -6.61 37.90
N ALA A 23 -34.22 -6.35 38.23
CA ALA A 23 -35.36 -6.73 37.39
C ALA A 23 -35.39 -5.95 36.08
N ILE A 24 -35.10 -4.64 36.11
CA ILE A 24 -34.99 -3.80 34.91
C ILE A 24 -33.80 -4.28 34.07
N GLY A 25 -32.63 -4.51 34.68
CA GLY A 25 -31.43 -5.01 33.97
C GLY A 25 -31.64 -6.36 33.27
N ARG A 26 -32.46 -7.25 33.84
CA ARG A 26 -32.91 -8.51 33.19
C ARG A 26 -33.87 -8.25 32.01
N GLY A 27 -34.79 -7.29 32.14
CA GLY A 27 -35.79 -6.96 31.12
C GLY A 27 -35.25 -6.23 29.88
N VAL A 28 -34.22 -5.38 30.05
CA VAL A 28 -33.58 -4.66 28.92
C VAL A 28 -32.40 -5.44 28.28
N GLY A 29 -32.16 -6.68 28.71
CA GLY A 29 -31.10 -7.53 28.16
C GLY A 29 -29.68 -7.17 28.61
N TRP A 30 -29.52 -6.31 29.62
CA TRP A 30 -28.21 -5.95 30.20
C TRP A 30 -27.65 -7.03 31.11
N ILE A 31 -28.52 -7.84 31.72
CA ILE A 31 -28.18 -9.02 32.53
C ILE A 31 -28.75 -10.27 31.85
N GLY A 32 -28.46 -10.41 30.55
CA GLY A 32 -28.54 -11.68 29.84
C GLY A 32 -27.18 -12.37 29.90
N ALA A 33 -27.17 -13.70 29.96
CA ALA A 33 -25.98 -14.47 29.65
C ALA A 33 -25.60 -14.21 28.19
N ALA A 34 -24.86 -13.13 27.95
CA ALA A 34 -24.00 -13.05 26.79
C ALA A 34 -22.99 -14.18 26.99
N THR A 35 -23.23 -15.30 26.32
CA THR A 35 -22.23 -16.31 26.05
C THR A 35 -21.15 -15.65 25.24
N THR A 36 -20.24 -14.95 25.93
CA THR A 36 -18.90 -14.73 25.43
C THR A 36 -18.25 -16.11 25.45
N ASP A 37 -18.38 -16.83 24.35
CA ASP A 37 -17.61 -18.05 24.12
C ASP A 37 -16.14 -17.64 23.95
N THR A 38 -15.47 -17.44 25.07
CA THR A 38 -14.01 -17.40 25.13
C THR A 38 -13.52 -18.82 24.88
N VAL A 39 -13.34 -19.17 23.61
CA VAL A 39 -12.65 -20.40 23.23
C VAL A 39 -11.16 -20.21 23.47
N VAL A 40 -10.71 -20.57 24.67
CA VAL A 40 -9.29 -20.85 24.93
C VAL A 40 -8.98 -22.18 24.25
N VAL A 41 -8.27 -22.14 23.12
CA VAL A 41 -7.66 -23.33 22.54
C VAL A 41 -6.36 -23.59 23.31
N PRO A 42 -6.19 -24.74 24.00
CA PRO A 42 -4.89 -25.11 24.54
C PRO A 42 -3.89 -25.17 23.39
N SER A 43 -2.80 -24.43 23.50
CA SER A 43 -1.66 -24.57 22.61
C SER A 43 -1.08 -25.97 22.79
N GLN A 44 -1.45 -26.90 21.92
CA GLN A 44 -0.64 -28.08 21.67
C GLN A 44 0.64 -27.61 20.99
N SER A 45 1.64 -27.28 21.79
CA SER A 45 3.04 -27.23 21.40
C SER A 45 3.50 -28.65 21.08
N GLN A 46 3.03 -29.18 19.96
CA GLN A 46 3.84 -30.14 19.21
C GLN A 46 4.75 -29.32 18.30
N PRO A 47 6.08 -29.42 18.42
CA PRO A 47 6.97 -28.91 17.38
C PRO A 47 6.63 -29.67 16.11
N ARG A 48 5.80 -29.06 15.26
CA ARG A 48 5.62 -29.52 13.90
C ARG A 48 7.01 -29.43 13.28
N PRO A 49 7.59 -30.52 12.74
CA PRO A 49 8.76 -30.37 11.91
C PRO A 49 8.38 -29.35 10.84
N VAL A 50 9.04 -28.19 10.88
CA VAL A 50 8.99 -27.23 9.78
C VAL A 50 9.43 -28.03 8.58
N SER A 51 8.46 -28.43 7.74
CA SER A 51 8.78 -28.90 6.41
C SER A 51 9.54 -27.74 5.76
N ALA A 52 10.86 -27.88 5.69
CA ALA A 52 11.74 -26.97 5.02
C ALA A 52 11.37 -26.97 3.54
N GLN A 53 10.40 -26.14 3.15
CA GLN A 53 9.98 -25.83 1.77
C GLN A 53 8.69 -24.99 1.87
N ALA A 54 8.64 -23.71 1.52
CA ALA A 54 9.43 -22.99 0.54
C ALA A 54 10.22 -21.86 1.19
N ILE A 55 11.50 -22.11 1.45
CA ILE A 55 12.50 -21.07 1.17
C ILE A 55 12.25 -20.73 -0.29
N ALA A 56 11.87 -19.48 -0.59
CA ALA A 56 11.91 -19.01 -1.96
C ALA A 56 13.32 -19.32 -2.45
N HIS A 57 13.47 -20.31 -3.32
CA HIS A 57 14.75 -20.59 -3.93
C HIS A 57 15.00 -19.36 -4.78
N SER A 58 15.81 -18.45 -4.24
CA SER A 58 16.24 -17.31 -5.01
C SER A 58 16.99 -17.89 -6.20
N ALA A 59 16.39 -17.76 -7.38
CA ALA A 59 17.08 -18.00 -8.63
C ALA A 59 18.08 -16.87 -8.93
N ALA A 60 18.25 -15.93 -7.98
CA ALA A 60 19.32 -14.95 -8.03
C ALA A 60 20.62 -15.72 -8.13
N LYS A 61 21.34 -15.47 -9.22
CA LYS A 61 22.73 -15.86 -9.28
C LYS A 61 23.41 -15.25 -8.06
N PRO A 62 24.16 -16.02 -7.27
CA PRO A 62 25.02 -15.45 -6.25
C PRO A 62 25.79 -14.31 -6.90
N LEU A 63 25.81 -13.15 -6.27
CA LEU A 63 26.74 -12.11 -6.68
C LEU A 63 28.12 -12.57 -6.26
N VAL A 64 28.72 -13.39 -7.11
CA VAL A 64 30.14 -13.71 -7.08
C VAL A 64 30.85 -12.35 -7.17
N GLY A 65 31.75 -12.09 -6.23
CA GLY A 65 32.22 -10.75 -5.88
C GLY A 65 32.66 -9.84 -7.04
N ASN A 66 32.67 -8.53 -6.72
CA ASN A 66 33.28 -7.39 -7.42
C ASN A 66 32.46 -6.63 -8.48
N GLY A 67 31.15 -6.86 -8.61
CA GLY A 67 30.30 -6.10 -9.56
C GLY A 67 29.69 -4.80 -9.01
N PHE A 68 29.62 -4.64 -7.69
CA PHE A 68 28.99 -3.48 -7.05
C PHE A 68 30.06 -2.57 -6.44
N ASP A 69 30.25 -1.41 -7.06
CA ASP A 69 31.11 -0.33 -6.57
C ASP A 69 30.23 0.90 -6.30
N PRO A 70 29.83 1.13 -5.03
CA PRO A 70 28.98 2.26 -4.66
C PRO A 70 29.61 3.61 -4.97
N ALA A 71 30.92 3.76 -4.82
CA ALA A 71 31.62 5.01 -5.08
C ALA A 71 31.59 5.35 -6.57
N GLN A 72 31.83 4.37 -7.44
CA GLN A 72 31.73 4.57 -8.88
C GLN A 72 30.28 4.75 -9.34
N LEU A 73 29.33 4.04 -8.75
CA LEU A 73 27.90 4.26 -9.04
C LEU A 73 27.50 5.69 -8.68
N TYR A 74 27.84 6.14 -7.48
CA TYR A 74 27.59 7.50 -7.01
C TYR A 74 28.21 8.53 -7.97
N LYS A 75 29.51 8.40 -8.28
CA LYS A 75 30.20 9.29 -9.23
C LYS A 75 29.49 9.38 -10.58
N ARG A 76 28.92 8.29 -11.09
CA ARG A 76 28.22 8.25 -12.38
C ARG A 76 26.77 8.75 -12.34
N ARG A 77 26.12 8.72 -11.17
CA ARG A 77 24.65 8.89 -11.05
C ARG A 77 24.22 10.08 -10.21
N ALA A 78 25.04 10.53 -9.26
CA ALA A 78 24.71 11.59 -8.31
C ALA A 78 24.26 12.88 -9.01
N ALA A 79 24.90 13.27 -10.12
CA ALA A 79 24.51 14.46 -10.90
C ALA A 79 23.07 14.44 -11.44
N GLY A 80 22.43 13.27 -11.51
CA GLY A 80 21.03 13.11 -11.90
C GLY A 80 20.05 13.08 -10.74
N VAL A 81 20.53 13.12 -9.50
CA VAL A 81 19.75 13.22 -8.26
C VAL A 81 19.74 14.69 -7.85
N VAL A 82 18.59 15.15 -7.35
CA VAL A 82 18.33 16.57 -7.10
C VAL A 82 17.65 16.75 -5.75
N THR A 83 17.83 17.93 -5.14
CA THR A 83 17.03 18.36 -3.99
C THR A 83 15.75 19.04 -4.49
N ILE A 84 14.62 18.77 -3.85
CA ILE A 84 13.34 19.41 -4.15
C ILE A 84 12.91 20.26 -2.97
N TYR A 85 12.57 21.51 -3.25
CA TYR A 85 11.96 22.45 -2.32
C TYR A 85 10.55 22.80 -2.78
N ALA A 86 9.55 22.48 -1.97
CA ALA A 86 8.14 22.68 -2.29
C ALA A 86 7.48 23.61 -1.25
N PHE A 87 6.90 24.71 -1.72
CA PHE A 87 6.32 25.76 -0.88
C PHE A 87 4.80 25.84 -1.06
N PHE A 88 4.05 25.76 0.05
CA PHE A 88 2.59 25.64 0.07
C PHE A 88 1.83 26.92 0.49
N GLY A 89 2.54 28.02 0.80
CA GLY A 89 1.94 29.26 1.30
C GLY A 89 2.28 30.53 0.52
N ASN A 90 1.71 31.65 0.98
CA ASN A 90 1.76 32.97 0.38
C ASN A 90 3.11 33.65 0.69
N GLN A 91 3.69 34.40 -0.25
CA GLN A 91 5.06 34.94 -0.15
C GLN A 91 5.38 35.83 1.08
N GLN A 92 4.38 36.31 1.83
CA GLN A 92 4.58 37.13 3.04
C GLN A 92 4.73 36.35 4.34
N ALA A 93 4.45 35.05 4.36
CA ALA A 93 4.75 34.20 5.50
C ALA A 93 5.69 33.10 5.01
N ALA A 94 6.93 33.10 5.51
CA ALA A 94 7.88 32.00 5.34
C ALA A 94 7.29 30.74 6.00
N THR A 95 6.38 30.09 5.29
CA THR A 95 5.67 28.88 5.69
C THR A 95 6.48 27.69 5.21
N GLN A 96 6.52 26.65 6.04
CA GLN A 96 7.43 25.51 5.95
C GLN A 96 7.51 24.95 4.53
N ALA A 97 8.72 24.89 3.98
CA ALA A 97 8.98 24.17 2.74
C ALA A 97 9.00 22.67 3.05
N SER A 98 8.23 21.88 2.29
CA SER A 98 8.52 20.45 2.21
C SER A 98 9.80 20.28 1.42
N GLN A 99 10.68 19.42 1.92
CA GLN A 99 11.95 19.13 1.30
C GLN A 99 12.11 17.62 1.12
N GLY A 100 12.63 17.22 -0.03
CA GLY A 100 12.95 15.84 -0.31
C GLY A 100 13.94 15.72 -1.46
N SER A 101 14.16 14.48 -1.91
CA SER A 101 14.97 14.18 -3.08
C SER A 101 14.10 13.93 -4.31
N GLY A 102 14.72 14.05 -5.48
CA GLY A 102 14.17 13.56 -6.74
C GLY A 102 15.27 13.13 -7.69
N PHE A 103 14.90 12.69 -8.88
CA PHE A 103 15.87 12.35 -9.91
C PHE A 103 15.35 12.61 -11.31
N VAL A 104 16.24 13.09 -12.17
CA VAL A 104 15.96 13.39 -13.58
C VAL A 104 15.82 12.08 -14.34
N VAL A 105 14.72 11.92 -15.09
CA VAL A 105 14.44 10.70 -15.87
C VAL A 105 14.44 10.92 -17.38
N SER A 106 14.54 12.16 -17.84
CA SER A 106 14.53 12.49 -19.27
C SER A 106 15.32 13.75 -19.58
N ARG A 107 15.96 13.79 -20.76
CA ARG A 107 16.58 15.01 -21.32
C ARG A 107 15.56 16.14 -21.55
N ARG A 108 14.27 15.81 -21.58
CA ARG A 108 13.17 16.78 -21.64
C ARG A 108 12.90 17.47 -20.30
N GLY A 109 13.62 17.13 -19.23
CA GLY A 109 13.50 17.78 -17.93
C GLY A 109 12.37 17.21 -17.06
N TYR A 110 12.01 15.94 -17.24
CA TYR A 110 11.11 15.26 -16.30
C TYR A 110 11.90 14.77 -15.09
N VAL A 111 11.35 15.00 -13.89
CA VAL A 111 11.91 14.59 -12.60
C VAL A 111 10.87 13.78 -11.85
N LEU A 112 11.28 12.63 -11.30
CA LEU A 112 10.48 11.84 -10.38
C LEU A 112 10.86 12.17 -8.94
N THR A 113 9.86 12.11 -8.06
CA THR A 113 9.98 12.26 -6.61
C THR A 113 8.81 11.54 -5.93
N SER A 114 8.71 11.65 -4.61
CA SER A 114 7.54 11.19 -3.87
C SER A 114 6.40 12.21 -3.95
N SER A 115 5.16 11.72 -3.97
CA SER A 115 3.98 12.59 -4.03
C SER A 115 3.87 13.50 -2.80
N HIS A 116 4.22 12.99 -1.62
CA HIS A 116 4.18 13.75 -0.37
C HIS A 116 5.23 14.87 -0.28
N VAL A 117 6.27 14.85 -1.12
CA VAL A 117 7.25 15.95 -1.18
C VAL A 117 6.65 17.18 -1.85
N ILE A 118 5.73 16.98 -2.81
CA ILE A 118 5.21 18.05 -3.68
C ILE A 118 3.72 18.33 -3.47
N THR A 119 3.09 17.67 -2.50
CA THR A 119 1.68 17.83 -2.14
C THR A 119 1.52 17.95 -0.62
N ASN A 120 0.41 18.51 -0.17
CA ASN A 120 0.00 18.51 1.24
C ASN A 120 -0.75 17.21 1.63
N ALA A 121 -0.51 16.11 0.91
CA ALA A 121 -1.12 14.83 1.21
C ALA A 121 -0.76 14.41 2.64
N GLY A 122 -1.77 14.14 3.46
CA GLY A 122 -1.61 13.79 4.88
C GLY A 122 -2.13 14.86 5.85
N GLU A 123 -2.28 16.12 5.42
CA GLU A 123 -2.66 17.25 6.30
C GLU A 123 -4.14 17.66 6.21
N GLY A 124 -4.93 17.06 5.29
CA GLY A 124 -6.34 17.43 5.12
C GLY A 124 -7.15 16.50 4.21
N ARG A 125 -8.41 16.88 3.96
CA ARG A 125 -9.36 16.10 3.12
C ARG A 125 -9.13 16.26 1.61
N SER A 126 -8.48 17.34 1.18
CA SER A 126 -8.19 17.62 -0.24
C SER A 126 -6.69 17.75 -0.44
N VAL A 127 -6.16 17.00 -1.40
CA VAL A 127 -4.74 17.03 -1.77
C VAL A 127 -4.53 18.10 -2.83
N SER A 128 -3.64 19.04 -2.55
CA SER A 128 -3.18 20.09 -3.46
C SER A 128 -1.67 20.07 -3.61
N ALA A 129 -1.19 20.43 -4.79
CA ALA A 129 0.23 20.62 -5.06
C ALA A 129 0.77 21.88 -4.37
N ALA A 130 2.08 21.91 -4.16
CA ALA A 130 2.80 23.12 -3.78
C ALA A 130 2.63 24.24 -4.82
N ASN A 131 2.57 25.49 -4.34
CA ASN A 131 2.43 26.68 -5.17
C ASN A 131 3.69 26.97 -5.98
N HIS A 132 4.86 26.75 -5.36
CA HIS A 132 6.16 26.92 -6.01
C HIS A 132 7.03 25.70 -5.69
N VAL A 133 7.68 25.16 -6.72
CA VAL A 133 8.62 24.04 -6.57
C VAL A 133 9.93 24.42 -7.24
N TYR A 134 11.03 24.28 -6.50
CA TYR A 134 12.39 24.47 -7.01
C TYR A 134 13.14 23.14 -6.97
N VAL A 135 13.89 22.87 -8.03
CA VAL A 135 14.79 21.74 -8.13
C VAL A 135 16.21 22.29 -8.04
N GLU A 136 16.93 21.94 -6.97
CA GLU A 136 18.34 22.30 -6.77
C GLU A 136 19.24 21.16 -7.25
N PHE A 137 20.24 21.51 -8.06
CA PHE A 137 21.23 20.59 -8.61
C PHE A 137 22.50 20.55 -7.75
N ALA A 138 23.42 19.63 -8.09
CA ALA A 138 24.66 19.41 -7.34
C ALA A 138 25.59 20.64 -7.27
N ASP A 139 25.48 21.59 -8.20
CA ASP A 139 26.20 22.86 -8.21
C ASP A 139 25.49 23.98 -7.41
N ARG A 140 24.40 23.63 -6.72
CA ARG A 140 23.53 24.52 -5.92
C ARG A 140 22.66 25.47 -6.73
N ASP A 141 22.70 25.41 -8.06
CA ASP A 141 21.78 26.19 -8.86
C ASP A 141 20.36 25.60 -8.79
N ARG A 142 19.35 26.47 -8.92
CA ARG A 142 17.94 26.13 -8.77
C ARG A 142 17.16 26.44 -10.03
N ALA A 143 16.49 25.42 -10.56
CA ALA A 143 15.50 25.61 -11.61
C ALA A 143 14.09 25.62 -11.03
N LEU A 144 13.25 26.57 -11.49
CA LEU A 144 11.83 26.53 -11.24
C LEU A 144 11.23 25.28 -11.93
N ALA A 145 10.45 24.51 -11.17
CA ALA A 145 9.78 23.32 -11.66
C ALA A 145 8.26 23.48 -11.60
N ARG A 146 7.59 22.98 -12.63
CA ARG A 146 6.13 22.84 -12.64
C ARG A 146 5.74 21.44 -12.21
N VAL A 147 4.75 21.34 -11.33
CA VAL A 147 4.09 20.05 -11.05
C VAL A 147 3.31 19.61 -12.29
N VAL A 148 3.69 18.45 -12.84
CA VAL A 148 2.95 17.80 -13.94
C VAL A 148 1.72 17.10 -13.37
N GLY A 149 1.88 16.47 -12.21
CA GLY A 149 0.84 15.84 -11.43
C GLY A 149 1.45 14.87 -10.41
N TRP A 150 0.59 14.16 -9.69
CA TRP A 150 0.98 13.23 -8.65
C TRP A 150 0.02 12.05 -8.57
N ASP A 151 0.48 11.00 -7.92
CA ASP A 151 -0.23 9.77 -7.66
C ASP A 151 -0.08 9.40 -6.19
N VAL A 152 -1.12 9.67 -5.42
CA VAL A 152 -1.11 9.44 -3.96
C VAL A 152 -1.13 7.96 -3.59
N PHE A 153 -1.57 7.07 -4.50
CA PHE A 153 -1.71 5.64 -4.21
C PHE A 153 -0.39 4.89 -4.33
N ASP A 154 0.48 5.33 -5.25
CA ASP A 154 1.84 4.81 -5.40
C ASP A 154 2.90 5.75 -4.81
N ASP A 155 2.50 6.86 -4.20
CA ASP A 155 3.37 7.93 -3.69
C ASP A 155 4.37 8.49 -4.73
N VAL A 156 3.89 8.78 -5.94
CA VAL A 156 4.72 9.26 -7.06
C VAL A 156 4.38 10.70 -7.41
N GLY A 157 5.39 11.57 -7.46
CA GLY A 157 5.30 12.93 -7.98
C GLY A 157 6.06 13.09 -9.29
N VAL A 158 5.51 13.86 -10.23
CA VAL A 158 6.19 14.20 -11.49
C VAL A 158 6.32 15.71 -11.61
N LEU A 159 7.56 16.16 -11.75
CA LEU A 159 7.90 17.55 -12.00
C LEU A 159 8.44 17.73 -13.42
N LYS A 160 8.33 18.95 -13.93
CA LYS A 160 8.90 19.39 -15.20
C LYS A 160 9.72 20.66 -14.99
N ILE A 161 11.00 20.56 -15.27
CA ILE A 161 11.93 21.70 -15.38
C ILE A 161 12.17 22.05 -16.85
N ASP A 162 12.56 23.29 -17.13
CA ASP A 162 13.04 23.67 -18.45
C ASP A 162 14.51 23.24 -18.64
N PRO A 163 14.83 22.36 -19.62
CA PRO A 163 16.21 21.94 -19.85
C PRO A 163 17.17 23.06 -20.31
N SER A 164 16.66 24.21 -20.75
CA SER A 164 17.50 25.40 -21.00
C SER A 164 17.84 26.16 -19.73
N ALA A 165 17.06 26.02 -18.66
CA ALA A 165 17.34 26.69 -17.39
C ALA A 165 18.51 26.05 -16.64
N HIS A 166 18.71 24.74 -16.79
CA HIS A 166 19.85 24.05 -16.19
C HIS A 166 20.19 22.75 -16.93
N ARG A 167 21.47 22.36 -16.93
CA ARG A 167 21.90 21.07 -17.50
C ARG A 167 21.27 19.92 -16.71
N VAL A 168 20.63 19.01 -17.43
CA VAL A 168 20.01 17.81 -16.85
C VAL A 168 20.86 16.56 -17.10
N ALA A 169 20.96 15.68 -16.10
CA ALA A 169 21.68 14.40 -16.20
C ALA A 169 20.72 13.23 -15.92
N PRO A 170 19.98 12.73 -16.92
CA PRO A 170 18.99 11.67 -16.69
C PRO A 170 19.62 10.37 -16.20
N VAL A 171 18.99 9.75 -15.20
CA VAL A 171 19.34 8.40 -14.72
C VAL A 171 18.46 7.35 -15.40
N PRO A 172 19.00 6.16 -15.70
CA PRO A 172 18.23 5.15 -16.42
C PRO A 172 17.30 4.38 -15.49
N LEU A 173 16.05 4.19 -15.93
CA LEU A 173 15.06 3.38 -15.23
C LEU A 173 15.22 1.90 -15.56
N GLY A 174 15.30 1.05 -14.54
CA GLY A 174 15.36 -0.40 -14.66
C GLY A 174 13.97 -1.06 -14.73
N ASP A 175 13.93 -2.30 -14.25
CA ASP A 175 12.74 -3.14 -14.15
C ASP A 175 12.64 -3.72 -12.74
N SER A 176 11.62 -3.30 -11.98
CA SER A 176 11.42 -3.78 -10.61
C SER A 176 10.85 -5.20 -10.53
N SER A 177 10.37 -5.78 -11.65
CA SER A 177 9.79 -7.13 -11.68
C SER A 177 10.84 -8.24 -11.66
N SER A 178 12.09 -7.91 -12.00
CA SER A 178 13.22 -8.83 -11.95
C SER A 178 14.05 -8.70 -10.67
N VAL A 179 13.66 -7.84 -9.74
CA VAL A 179 14.41 -7.58 -8.51
C VAL A 179 14.32 -8.79 -7.58
N LEU A 180 15.45 -9.20 -7.02
CA LEU A 180 15.55 -10.38 -6.18
C LEU A 180 16.11 -10.04 -4.80
N VAL A 181 15.65 -10.78 -3.79
CA VAL A 181 16.18 -10.67 -2.43
C VAL A 181 17.66 -11.01 -2.41
N GLY A 182 18.46 -10.17 -1.75
CA GLY A 182 19.92 -10.26 -1.67
C GLY A 182 20.67 -9.42 -2.72
N GLU A 183 19.99 -8.82 -3.70
CA GLU A 183 20.64 -7.90 -4.65
C GLU A 183 21.10 -6.63 -3.94
N PRO A 184 22.34 -6.15 -4.15
CA PRO A 184 22.87 -4.97 -3.52
C PRO A 184 22.30 -3.74 -4.20
N VAL A 185 22.06 -2.75 -3.37
CA VAL A 185 21.39 -1.51 -3.76
C VAL A 185 22.13 -0.30 -3.20
N ALA A 186 22.00 0.81 -3.92
CA ALA A 186 22.45 2.13 -3.49
C ALA A 186 21.27 3.10 -3.50
N ALA A 187 20.91 3.62 -2.33
CA ALA A 187 19.98 4.73 -2.20
C ALA A 187 20.79 6.03 -2.23
N ILE A 188 20.51 6.89 -3.21
CA ILE A 188 21.09 8.23 -3.28
C ILE A 188 20.01 9.24 -2.94
N GLY A 189 20.34 10.20 -2.09
CA GLY A 189 19.52 11.36 -1.78
C GLY A 189 20.31 12.64 -1.89
N SER A 190 19.62 13.78 -1.95
CA SER A 190 20.21 15.11 -1.89
C SER A 190 19.60 15.84 -0.67
N PRO A 191 20.01 15.53 0.58
CA PRO A 191 19.46 16.16 1.77
C PRO A 191 20.05 17.55 1.98
N PHE A 192 19.21 18.52 2.36
CA PHE A 192 19.66 19.83 2.88
C PHE A 192 20.54 20.65 1.93
N GLY A 193 20.50 20.34 0.63
CA GLY A 193 21.41 20.87 -0.39
C GLY A 193 22.86 20.39 -0.22
N ASN A 194 23.26 19.90 0.96
CA ASN A 194 24.61 19.41 1.21
C ASN A 194 24.88 18.11 0.45
N ALA A 195 26.15 17.89 0.09
CA ALA A 195 26.62 16.80 -0.80
C ALA A 195 25.75 15.54 -0.75
N ASP A 196 25.34 15.04 -1.92
CA ASP A 196 24.40 13.93 -2.03
C ASP A 196 24.77 12.78 -1.08
N SER A 197 23.79 12.31 -0.33
CA SER A 197 23.94 11.18 0.58
C SER A 197 23.92 9.88 -0.20
N LEU A 198 24.81 8.95 0.16
CA LEU A 198 24.84 7.59 -0.35
C LEU A 198 24.61 6.63 0.81
N ALA A 199 23.59 5.80 0.68
CA ALA A 199 23.32 4.67 1.55
C ALA A 199 23.37 3.38 0.71
N THR A 200 23.96 2.32 1.27
CA THR A 200 24.07 1.03 0.58
C THR A 200 23.47 -0.07 1.43
N GLY A 201 22.95 -1.10 0.78
CA GLY A 201 22.41 -2.27 1.44
C GLY A 201 22.08 -3.35 0.42
N VAL A 202 21.11 -4.18 0.74
CA VAL A 202 20.53 -5.19 -0.14
C VAL A 202 19.01 -5.08 -0.19
N VAL A 203 18.40 -5.72 -1.16
CA VAL A 203 16.98 -6.01 -1.17
C VAL A 203 16.69 -7.05 -0.09
N SER A 204 15.99 -6.67 0.97
CA SER A 204 15.62 -7.56 2.07
C SER A 204 14.34 -8.34 1.79
N ALA A 205 13.41 -7.76 1.03
CA ALA A 205 12.17 -8.42 0.60
C ALA A 205 11.58 -7.73 -0.64
N VAL A 206 10.76 -8.46 -1.39
CA VAL A 206 9.94 -7.93 -2.49
C VAL A 206 8.47 -8.30 -2.25
N HIS A 207 7.56 -7.63 -2.95
CA HIS A 207 6.12 -7.91 -2.90
C HIS A 207 5.46 -7.68 -1.54
N ARG A 208 5.94 -6.70 -0.76
CA ARG A 208 5.33 -6.30 0.51
C ARG A 208 4.24 -5.24 0.26
N SER A 209 3.08 -5.37 0.90
CA SER A 209 2.11 -4.26 0.99
C SER A 209 2.36 -3.51 2.28
N ILE A 210 2.61 -2.19 2.23
CA ILE A 210 3.08 -1.44 3.40
C ILE A 210 2.43 -0.07 3.50
N ASP A 211 2.06 0.31 4.71
CA ASP A 211 1.36 1.55 5.00
C ASP A 211 2.31 2.75 4.94
N SER A 212 2.06 3.71 4.04
CA SER A 212 2.87 4.93 3.90
C SER A 212 2.92 5.77 5.18
N LEU A 213 4.03 6.49 5.43
CA LEU A 213 4.12 7.49 6.53
C LEU A 213 3.20 8.68 6.32
N THR A 214 3.03 9.08 5.07
CA THR A 214 2.53 10.40 4.69
C THR A 214 1.26 10.33 3.85
N SER A 215 1.01 9.21 3.17
CA SER A 215 -0.24 8.97 2.47
C SER A 215 -1.17 8.08 3.31
N GLN A 216 -2.47 8.33 3.24
CA GLN A 216 -3.49 7.44 3.82
C GLN A 216 -3.57 6.07 3.11
N PHE A 217 -2.59 5.76 2.26
CA PHE A 217 -2.63 4.66 1.31
C PHE A 217 -1.48 3.67 1.55
N VAL A 218 -1.80 2.40 1.31
CA VAL A 218 -0.84 1.30 1.34
C VAL A 218 -0.10 1.32 0.01
N VAL A 219 1.23 1.44 0.04
CA VAL A 219 2.06 1.24 -1.16
C VAL A 219 2.05 -0.27 -1.45
N PRO A 220 1.40 -0.70 -2.56
CA PRO A 220 1.41 -2.11 -2.91
C PRO A 220 2.78 -2.48 -3.48
N ASP A 221 3.18 -3.73 -3.25
CA ASP A 221 4.32 -4.33 -3.94
C ASP A 221 5.69 -3.68 -3.66
N ALA A 222 5.85 -3.00 -2.52
CA ALA A 222 7.05 -2.27 -2.14
C ALA A 222 8.29 -3.18 -2.10
N ILE A 223 9.43 -2.59 -2.50
CA ILE A 223 10.75 -3.18 -2.33
C ILE A 223 11.22 -2.81 -0.92
N GLN A 224 11.58 -3.81 -0.12
CA GLN A 224 12.19 -3.60 1.19
C GLN A 224 13.71 -3.68 1.06
N THR A 225 14.42 -2.80 1.75
CA THR A 225 15.88 -2.77 1.82
C THR A 225 16.36 -2.51 3.24
N ASP A 226 17.59 -2.90 3.55
CA ASP A 226 18.30 -2.50 4.77
C ASP A 226 19.22 -1.29 4.54
N ALA A 227 19.29 -0.76 3.31
CA ALA A 227 19.91 0.53 3.06
C ALA A 227 19.17 1.61 3.86
N PRO A 228 19.87 2.44 4.66
CA PRO A 228 19.21 3.48 5.45
C PRO A 228 18.38 4.44 4.59
N ILE A 229 17.06 4.45 4.80
CA ILE A 229 16.11 5.39 4.18
C ILE A 229 15.63 6.41 5.21
N ASN A 230 15.76 7.69 4.90
CA ASN A 230 15.40 8.80 5.78
C ASN A 230 14.83 9.98 4.97
N HIS A 231 14.40 11.05 5.65
CA HIS A 231 13.87 12.25 4.99
C HIS A 231 14.81 12.82 3.90
N GLY A 232 16.12 12.64 4.07
CA GLY A 232 17.13 13.15 3.15
C GLY A 232 17.22 12.43 1.82
N ASN A 233 16.88 11.13 1.75
CA ASN A 233 16.89 10.36 0.50
C ASN A 233 15.51 9.92 0.02
N SER A 234 14.45 10.18 0.79
CA SER A 234 13.04 10.00 0.38
C SER A 234 12.73 10.82 -0.88
N GLY A 235 12.05 10.19 -1.84
CA GLY A 235 11.84 10.70 -3.20
C GLY A 235 13.02 10.51 -4.15
N GLY A 236 14.20 10.17 -3.64
CA GLY A 236 15.39 9.85 -4.42
C GLY A 236 15.36 8.43 -5.01
N PRO A 237 16.31 8.08 -5.89
CA PRO A 237 16.35 6.77 -6.51
C PRO A 237 16.98 5.68 -5.60
N LEU A 238 16.43 4.48 -5.68
CA LEU A 238 17.07 3.23 -5.29
C LEU A 238 17.68 2.58 -6.53
N PHE A 239 18.99 2.46 -6.59
CA PHE A 239 19.71 1.84 -7.71
C PHE A 239 20.03 0.37 -7.42
N ASP A 240 20.00 -0.46 -8.46
CA ASP A 240 20.66 -1.76 -8.46
C ASP A 240 22.18 -1.64 -8.65
N ALA A 241 22.90 -2.77 -8.58
CA ALA A 241 24.35 -2.82 -8.77
C ALA A 241 24.84 -2.24 -10.11
N ARG A 242 23.99 -2.26 -11.14
CA ARG A 242 24.29 -1.80 -12.51
C ARG A 242 24.05 -0.28 -12.64
N GLY A 243 23.45 0.35 -11.64
CA GLY A 243 23.10 1.76 -11.64
C GLY A 243 21.82 2.07 -12.44
N PHE A 244 20.89 1.11 -12.53
CA PHE A 244 19.52 1.35 -12.96
C PHE A 244 18.61 1.59 -11.76
N VAL A 245 17.70 2.55 -11.86
CA VAL A 245 16.72 2.82 -10.80
C VAL A 245 15.73 1.66 -10.74
N ILE A 246 15.61 1.00 -9.59
CA ILE A 246 14.64 -0.07 -9.33
C ILE A 246 13.49 0.37 -8.41
N GLY A 247 13.62 1.53 -7.75
CA GLY A 247 12.53 2.14 -7.01
C GLY A 247 12.75 3.61 -6.63
N ILE A 248 11.73 4.24 -6.06
CA ILE A 248 11.79 5.56 -5.42
C ILE A 248 11.83 5.33 -3.92
N ASN A 249 12.88 5.81 -3.25
CA ASN A 249 13.04 5.70 -1.80
C ASN A 249 11.83 6.32 -1.11
N ALA A 250 11.19 5.59 -0.21
CA ALA A 250 10.03 6.05 0.52
C ALA A 250 10.22 5.76 2.00
N GLN A 251 10.09 6.79 2.82
CA GLN A 251 10.04 6.63 4.27
C GLN A 251 8.66 6.06 4.65
N ILE A 252 8.61 5.03 5.49
CA ILE A 252 7.38 4.28 5.82
C ILE A 252 7.26 4.09 7.34
N ARG A 253 6.02 4.04 7.84
CA ARG A 253 5.73 4.10 9.27
C ARG A 253 5.99 2.73 9.85
N SER A 254 6.85 2.66 10.86
CA SER A 254 6.88 1.46 11.70
C SER A 254 5.79 1.58 12.76
N ASP A 255 5.01 0.51 12.96
CA ASP A 255 3.94 0.45 13.97
C ASP A 255 4.47 0.65 15.40
N THR A 256 5.78 0.50 15.61
CA THR A 256 6.45 0.60 16.91
C THR A 256 7.26 1.89 17.08
N GLY A 257 7.27 2.81 16.11
CA GLY A 257 8.06 4.05 16.16
C GLY A 257 9.58 3.88 16.09
N ASN A 258 10.08 2.64 16.12
CA ASN A 258 11.50 2.31 15.99
C ASN A 258 11.84 2.07 14.52
N ALA A 259 12.84 2.81 14.00
CA ALA A 259 13.47 2.52 12.72
C ALA A 259 14.34 1.26 12.89
N GLN A 260 13.77 0.07 12.67
CA GLN A 260 14.45 -1.22 12.85
C GLN A 260 15.46 -1.55 11.72
N GLY A 261 16.08 -0.53 11.10
CA GLY A 261 16.97 -0.73 9.96
C GLY A 261 16.26 -1.25 8.70
N VAL A 262 14.97 -0.94 8.54
CA VAL A 262 14.18 -1.34 7.38
C VAL A 262 13.73 -0.10 6.63
N GLY A 263 14.19 0.02 5.39
CA GLY A 263 13.77 1.02 4.42
C GLY A 263 12.91 0.41 3.32
N PHE A 264 12.23 1.26 2.56
CA PHE A 264 11.37 0.83 1.48
C PHE A 264 11.50 1.72 0.26
N ALA A 265 11.09 1.17 -0.89
CA ALA A 265 10.99 1.91 -2.13
C ALA A 265 9.74 1.53 -2.92
N VAL A 266 9.12 2.53 -3.52
CA VAL A 266 8.07 2.38 -4.53
C VAL A 266 8.70 1.73 -5.77
N PRO A 267 8.17 0.59 -6.27
CA PRO A 267 8.78 -0.09 -7.42
C PRO A 267 8.81 0.78 -8.67
N ILE A 268 9.93 0.78 -9.41
CA ILE A 268 10.09 1.69 -10.55
C ILE A 268 9.06 1.44 -11.66
N ASN A 269 8.54 0.22 -11.80
CA ASN A 269 7.49 -0.06 -12.78
C ASN A 269 6.15 0.59 -12.41
N ALA A 270 5.84 0.71 -11.11
CA ALA A 270 4.68 1.44 -10.64
C ALA A 270 4.85 2.93 -10.94
N ALA A 271 6.00 3.51 -10.57
CA ALA A 271 6.32 4.90 -10.85
C ALA A 271 6.34 5.24 -12.35
N ARG A 272 6.85 4.33 -13.20
CA ARG A 272 6.83 4.48 -14.67
C ARG A 272 5.39 4.56 -15.19
N ARG A 273 4.50 3.66 -14.73
CA ARG A 273 3.07 3.66 -15.10
C ARG A 273 2.38 4.96 -14.68
N SER A 274 2.66 5.46 -13.48
CA SER A 274 2.09 6.71 -12.98
C SER A 274 2.61 7.89 -13.81
N MET A 275 3.92 7.95 -14.04
CA MET A 275 4.56 8.98 -14.87
C MET A 275 3.96 9.05 -16.28
N GLU A 276 3.81 7.92 -16.97
CA GLU A 276 3.24 7.89 -18.33
C GLU A 276 1.82 8.48 -18.37
N GLN A 277 0.99 8.17 -17.39
CA GLN A 277 -0.38 8.72 -17.29
C GLN A 277 -0.40 10.20 -16.91
N LEU A 278 0.45 10.60 -15.96
CA LEU A 278 0.58 11.99 -15.51
C LEU A 278 1.10 12.88 -16.64
N VAL A 279 2.09 12.43 -17.40
CA VAL A 279 2.60 13.15 -18.56
C VAL A 279 1.54 13.24 -19.67
N ALA A 280 0.75 12.18 -19.89
CA ALA A 280 -0.24 12.15 -20.95
C ALA A 280 -1.53 12.94 -20.62
N THR A 281 -1.98 12.91 -19.36
CA THR A 281 -3.33 13.38 -18.98
C THR A 281 -3.38 14.20 -17.70
N GLY A 282 -2.26 14.37 -16.99
CA GLY A 282 -2.20 15.09 -15.71
C GLY A 282 -2.77 14.33 -14.51
N ARG A 283 -3.30 13.11 -14.69
CA ARG A 283 -3.90 12.30 -13.62
C ARG A 283 -3.68 10.81 -13.83
N VAL A 284 -3.64 10.05 -12.74
CA VAL A 284 -3.60 8.58 -12.78
C VAL A 284 -5.01 8.03 -12.61
N VAL A 285 -5.37 7.03 -13.41
CA VAL A 285 -6.69 6.37 -13.33
C VAL A 285 -6.52 4.92 -12.92
N TYR A 286 -7.16 4.54 -11.82
CA TYR A 286 -7.19 3.17 -11.34
C TYR A 286 -8.53 2.49 -11.65
N PRO A 287 -8.52 1.21 -12.06
CA PRO A 287 -9.74 0.43 -12.10
C PRO A 287 -10.27 0.22 -10.68
N TYR A 288 -11.53 0.55 -10.45
CA TYR A 288 -12.21 0.35 -9.17
C TYR A 288 -13.21 -0.79 -9.26
N VAL A 289 -13.16 -1.70 -8.29
CA VAL A 289 -14.08 -2.84 -8.18
C VAL A 289 -15.08 -2.63 -7.04
N GLY A 290 -14.63 -2.08 -5.90
CA GLY A 290 -15.46 -1.87 -4.72
C GLY A 290 -15.62 -3.09 -3.82
N VAL A 291 -14.50 -3.76 -3.53
CA VAL A 291 -14.44 -4.85 -2.55
C VAL A 291 -13.38 -4.56 -1.50
N LYS A 292 -13.63 -5.03 -0.27
CA LYS A 292 -12.61 -5.17 0.77
C LYS A 292 -12.26 -6.64 0.87
N THR A 293 -10.96 -6.94 0.91
CA THR A 293 -10.47 -8.32 1.00
C THR A 293 -9.56 -8.53 2.19
N GLN A 294 -9.50 -9.79 2.65
CA GLN A 294 -8.49 -10.28 3.58
C GLN A 294 -7.77 -11.48 2.97
N ASP A 295 -6.51 -11.70 3.36
CA ASP A 295 -5.74 -12.83 2.86
C ASP A 295 -6.29 -14.14 3.40
N LEU A 296 -6.49 -15.09 2.48
CA LEU A 296 -6.92 -16.43 2.84
C LEU A 296 -5.72 -17.25 3.31
N THR A 297 -5.57 -17.34 4.63
CA THR A 297 -4.56 -18.23 5.22
C THR A 297 -4.96 -19.70 5.03
N PRO A 298 -3.99 -20.65 4.97
CA PRO A 298 -4.30 -22.07 4.88
C PRO A 298 -5.15 -22.58 6.07
N SER A 299 -5.00 -21.97 7.25
CA SER A 299 -5.81 -22.30 8.42
C SER A 299 -7.25 -21.82 8.27
N ALA A 300 -7.46 -20.59 7.80
CA ALA A 300 -8.79 -20.08 7.45
C ALA A 300 -9.44 -20.93 6.34
N ALA A 301 -8.67 -21.32 5.31
CA ALA A 301 -9.14 -22.19 4.25
C ALA A 301 -9.68 -23.53 4.76
N ARG A 302 -8.97 -24.18 5.67
CA ARG A 302 -9.43 -25.43 6.29
C ARG A 302 -10.63 -25.20 7.21
N HIS A 303 -10.59 -24.16 8.04
CA HIS A 303 -11.63 -23.86 9.01
C HIS A 303 -12.98 -23.55 8.34
N PHE A 304 -12.96 -22.77 7.27
CA PHE A 304 -14.17 -22.40 6.50
C PHE A 304 -14.49 -23.35 5.34
N GLY A 305 -13.71 -24.42 5.16
CA GLY A 305 -13.95 -25.44 4.13
C GLY A 305 -13.77 -24.94 2.68
N PHE A 306 -12.91 -23.95 2.45
CA PHE A 306 -12.63 -23.47 1.10
C PHE A 306 -11.81 -24.50 0.30
N GLY A 307 -12.21 -24.74 -0.95
CA GLY A 307 -11.51 -25.66 -1.88
C GLY A 307 -10.16 -25.16 -2.40
N VAL A 308 -9.67 -24.03 -1.88
CA VAL A 308 -8.40 -23.40 -2.25
C VAL A 308 -7.58 -23.14 -0.99
N ARG A 309 -6.25 -23.23 -1.09
CA ARG A 309 -5.34 -23.08 0.07
C ARG A 309 -4.85 -21.66 0.32
N ARG A 310 -4.97 -20.78 -0.69
CA ARG A 310 -4.53 -19.37 -0.70
C ARG A 310 -5.43 -18.57 -1.62
N GLY A 311 -5.52 -17.26 -1.41
CA GLY A 311 -6.33 -16.34 -2.19
C GLY A 311 -6.74 -15.13 -1.37
N ALA A 312 -7.69 -14.35 -1.88
CA ALA A 312 -8.28 -13.23 -1.16
C ALA A 312 -9.75 -13.54 -0.85
N VAL A 313 -10.12 -13.45 0.42
CA VAL A 313 -11.52 -13.54 0.88
C VAL A 313 -12.13 -12.15 0.77
N ILE A 314 -13.28 -12.02 0.10
CA ILE A 314 -14.04 -10.78 0.10
C ILE A 314 -14.82 -10.71 1.40
N VAL A 315 -14.51 -9.72 2.22
CA VAL A 315 -15.16 -9.50 3.52
C VAL A 315 -16.22 -8.40 3.44
N GLU A 316 -16.14 -7.55 2.43
CA GLU A 316 -17.08 -6.46 2.21
C GLU A 316 -17.23 -6.16 0.72
N VAL A 317 -18.43 -5.78 0.31
CA VAL A 317 -18.71 -5.21 -1.01
C VAL A 317 -19.26 -3.82 -0.78
N THR A 318 -18.59 -2.80 -1.31
CA THR A 318 -19.05 -1.42 -1.18
C THR A 318 -20.38 -1.26 -1.90
N SER A 319 -21.40 -0.73 -1.21
CA SER A 319 -22.71 -0.47 -1.81
C SER A 319 -22.60 0.51 -2.99
N GLY A 320 -23.35 0.24 -4.07
CA GLY A 320 -23.32 1.06 -5.29
C GLY A 320 -22.06 0.92 -6.16
N SER A 321 -21.14 0.02 -5.80
CA SER A 321 -19.92 -0.21 -6.57
C SER A 321 -20.13 -1.18 -7.75
N PRO A 322 -19.18 -1.24 -8.71
CA PRO A 322 -19.22 -2.23 -9.79
C PRO A 322 -19.33 -3.69 -9.30
N ALA A 323 -18.81 -3.98 -8.12
CA ALA A 323 -18.90 -5.29 -7.47
C ALA A 323 -20.31 -5.64 -7.00
N THR A 324 -21.11 -4.68 -6.57
CA THR A 324 -22.44 -4.94 -5.97
C THR A 324 -23.37 -5.64 -6.97
N ASP A 325 -23.25 -5.35 -8.27
CA ASP A 325 -24.03 -5.98 -9.34
C ASP A 325 -23.56 -7.37 -9.75
N ARG A 326 -22.26 -7.61 -9.62
CA ARG A 326 -21.57 -8.67 -10.35
C ARG A 326 -21.09 -9.79 -9.47
N LEU A 327 -20.85 -9.50 -8.20
CA LEU A 327 -20.52 -10.52 -7.22
C LEU A 327 -21.81 -11.16 -6.71
N ARG A 328 -21.90 -12.47 -6.90
CA ARG A 328 -22.98 -13.30 -6.40
C ARG A 328 -22.52 -13.99 -5.15
N ALA A 329 -23.39 -13.98 -4.16
CA ALA A 329 -23.23 -14.80 -2.99
C ALA A 329 -23.19 -16.29 -3.34
N PRO A 330 -22.53 -17.15 -2.54
CA PRO A 330 -22.86 -18.57 -2.52
C PRO A 330 -24.35 -18.66 -2.20
N ARG A 331 -25.17 -19.17 -3.14
CA ARG A 331 -26.66 -19.14 -3.24
C ARG A 331 -27.26 -18.18 -4.28
N GLY A 332 -26.45 -17.55 -5.14
CA GLY A 332 -26.95 -16.86 -6.33
C GLY A 332 -27.64 -15.52 -6.10
N ARG A 333 -27.78 -15.07 -4.84
CA ARG A 333 -28.23 -13.72 -4.47
C ARG A 333 -27.18 -12.67 -4.86
N ARG A 334 -27.63 -11.50 -5.32
CA ARG A 334 -26.72 -10.37 -5.57
C ARG A 334 -26.29 -9.78 -4.24
N ALA A 335 -25.09 -9.18 -4.19
CA ALA A 335 -24.61 -8.49 -2.99
C ALA A 335 -25.56 -7.36 -2.53
N ARG A 336 -26.37 -6.81 -3.44
CA ARG A 336 -27.44 -5.83 -3.17
C ARG A 336 -28.59 -6.36 -2.29
N ASP A 337 -28.76 -7.67 -2.20
CA ASP A 337 -29.94 -8.30 -1.59
C ASP A 337 -29.69 -8.76 -0.14
N VAL A 338 -28.53 -8.43 0.45
CA VAL A 338 -28.10 -8.94 1.77
C VAL A 338 -27.48 -7.82 2.59
N HIS A 339 -28.29 -7.12 3.39
CA HIS A 339 -27.80 -6.01 4.23
C HIS A 339 -27.39 -6.39 5.66
N ASP A 340 -27.69 -7.60 6.17
CA ASP A 340 -27.56 -7.85 7.63
C ASP A 340 -26.90 -9.18 8.05
N ARG A 341 -26.01 -9.81 7.26
CA ARG A 341 -25.31 -11.04 7.73
C ARG A 341 -23.84 -11.14 7.33
N PRO A 342 -22.97 -11.63 8.25
CA PRO A 342 -21.66 -12.16 7.88
C PRO A 342 -21.80 -13.27 6.84
N TRP A 343 -20.83 -13.32 5.93
CA TRP A 343 -20.72 -14.29 4.86
C TRP A 343 -20.37 -15.69 5.40
N LEU A 344 -21.37 -16.42 5.90
CA LEU A 344 -21.26 -17.84 6.28
C LEU A 344 -22.39 -18.65 5.62
N ALA A 345 -22.02 -19.73 4.94
CA ALA A 345 -22.96 -20.81 4.63
C ALA A 345 -23.09 -21.72 5.87
N PRO A 346 -24.29 -22.25 6.19
CA PRO A 346 -24.48 -23.16 7.29
C PRO A 346 -23.81 -24.49 6.98
N ALA A 347 -23.05 -25.01 7.93
CA ALA A 347 -22.77 -26.43 8.02
C ALA A 347 -24.10 -27.15 8.29
N THR A 348 -24.57 -27.97 7.34
CA THR A 348 -25.58 -28.99 7.63
C THR A 348 -24.92 -30.36 7.64
N ARG A 349 -25.31 -31.14 8.64
CA ARG A 349 -24.91 -32.51 9.03
C ARG A 349 -24.66 -33.50 7.87
N PRO A 350 -23.85 -34.55 8.13
CA PRO A 350 -23.38 -35.48 7.12
C PRO A 350 -24.46 -36.51 6.76
N ALA A 351 -25.17 -36.30 5.66
CA ALA A 351 -25.76 -37.38 4.88
C ALA A 351 -26.14 -36.83 3.50
N ARG A 352 -25.75 -37.54 2.44
CA ARG A 352 -25.87 -37.17 1.01
C ARG A 352 -24.77 -36.23 0.49
N ALA A 353 -23.53 -36.61 0.79
CA ALA A 353 -22.40 -36.33 -0.09
C ALA A 353 -22.59 -37.06 -1.43
N ARG A 354 -22.59 -36.28 -2.53
CA ARG A 354 -22.45 -36.62 -3.97
C ARG A 354 -23.52 -35.94 -4.84
N ARG A 355 -23.61 -34.60 -4.79
CA ARG A 355 -24.06 -33.80 -5.95
C ARG A 355 -23.78 -32.28 -5.86
N ALA A 356 -23.51 -31.73 -4.68
CA ALA A 356 -23.41 -30.28 -4.47
C ALA A 356 -21.98 -29.69 -4.43
N ALA A 357 -20.98 -30.35 -5.03
CA ALA A 357 -19.59 -29.86 -5.07
C ALA A 357 -19.25 -29.02 -6.32
N ARG A 358 -20.24 -28.40 -6.98
CA ARG A 358 -20.04 -27.64 -8.23
C ARG A 358 -20.28 -26.13 -8.15
N GLU A 359 -20.73 -25.59 -7.01
CA GLU A 359 -21.07 -24.17 -6.91
C GLU A 359 -20.60 -23.56 -5.58
N CYS A 360 -19.28 -23.42 -5.41
CA CYS A 360 -18.71 -22.52 -4.41
C CYS A 360 -17.86 -21.47 -5.13
N ALA A 361 -18.29 -20.21 -5.05
CA ALA A 361 -17.58 -19.07 -5.62
C ALA A 361 -16.34 -18.73 -4.80
N CYS A 362 -15.26 -19.48 -5.02
CA CYS A 362 -13.95 -18.83 -5.13
C CYS A 362 -13.97 -18.08 -6.47
N LEU A 363 -13.59 -16.81 -6.48
CA LEU A 363 -13.27 -16.13 -7.74
C LEU A 363 -12.04 -16.84 -8.33
N THR A 364 -12.27 -17.85 -9.16
CA THR A 364 -11.26 -18.28 -10.12
C THR A 364 -11.04 -17.13 -11.10
N ALA A 365 -9.82 -17.00 -11.64
CA ALA A 365 -9.44 -15.95 -12.59
C ALA A 365 -10.49 -15.62 -13.70
N PRO A 366 -11.29 -16.58 -14.22
CA PRO A 366 -12.34 -16.28 -15.21
C PRO A 366 -13.48 -15.40 -14.68
N ALA A 367 -13.92 -15.57 -13.44
CA ALA A 367 -15.03 -14.81 -12.85
C ALA A 367 -14.61 -13.37 -12.53
N PHE A 368 -13.37 -13.17 -12.07
CA PHE A 368 -12.77 -11.85 -11.87
C PHE A 368 -12.57 -11.11 -13.21
N ARG A 369 -12.09 -11.80 -14.25
CA ARG A 369 -12.01 -11.25 -15.62
C ARG A 369 -13.39 -10.82 -16.15
N ARG A 370 -14.46 -11.56 -15.84
CA ARG A 370 -15.83 -11.23 -16.26
C ARG A 370 -16.39 -9.99 -15.53
N ALA A 371 -16.00 -9.77 -14.27
CA ALA A 371 -16.32 -8.55 -13.53
C ALA A 371 -15.61 -7.31 -14.11
N LEU A 372 -14.35 -7.45 -14.57
CA LEU A 372 -13.55 -6.39 -15.18
C LEU A 372 -13.90 -6.06 -16.65
N ARG A 373 -14.61 -6.94 -17.38
CA ARG A 373 -14.97 -6.76 -18.80
C ARG A 373 -15.57 -5.39 -19.19
N PRO A 374 -16.48 -4.74 -18.42
CA PRO A 374 -17.00 -3.40 -18.76
C PRO A 374 -15.93 -2.30 -18.63
N ALA A 375 -15.05 -2.38 -17.63
CA ALA A 375 -13.92 -1.45 -17.48
C ALA A 375 -12.92 -1.61 -18.64
N ILE A 376 -12.75 -2.85 -19.13
CA ILE A 376 -11.93 -3.16 -20.32
C ILE A 376 -12.62 -2.68 -21.61
N ARG A 377 -13.95 -2.83 -21.77
CA ARG A 377 -14.71 -2.36 -22.94
C ARG A 377 -14.80 -0.84 -23.03
N ALA A 378 -14.92 -0.14 -21.90
CA ALA A 378 -14.85 1.32 -21.85
C ALA A 378 -13.48 1.81 -22.37
N ARG A 379 -12.40 1.06 -22.10
CA ARG A 379 -11.07 1.30 -22.66
C ARG A 379 -10.96 0.96 -24.16
N GLU A 380 -11.58 -0.11 -24.64
CA GLU A 380 -11.55 -0.47 -26.07
C GLU A 380 -12.31 0.54 -26.96
N ALA A 381 -13.38 1.17 -26.45
CA ALA A 381 -14.08 2.26 -27.14
C ALA A 381 -13.20 3.52 -27.29
N VAL A 382 -12.41 3.86 -26.26
CA VAL A 382 -11.43 4.97 -26.29
C VAL A 382 -10.18 4.63 -27.11
N ARG A 383 -9.82 3.35 -27.23
CA ARG A 383 -8.64 2.87 -27.97
C ARG A 383 -8.92 2.61 -29.46
N ARG A 384 -10.18 2.43 -29.87
CA ARG A 384 -10.55 2.40 -31.30
C ARG A 384 -10.38 3.75 -32.00
N SER A 385 -10.22 4.85 -31.26
CA SER A 385 -9.94 6.17 -31.85
C SER A 385 -8.45 6.51 -31.99
N ARG A 386 -7.52 5.79 -31.33
CA ARG A 386 -6.06 6.03 -31.43
C ARG A 386 -5.25 4.74 -31.26
N GLY A 387 -4.39 4.47 -32.24
CA GLY A 387 -3.76 3.18 -32.58
C GLY A 387 -2.99 2.39 -31.50
N ARG A 388 -2.62 1.17 -31.92
CA ARG A 388 -2.13 0.00 -31.14
C ARG A 388 -0.94 0.25 -30.20
N ILE A 389 -1.04 -0.26 -28.95
CA ILE A 389 0.08 -0.59 -28.05
C ILE A 389 -0.22 -1.91 -27.31
N THR A 390 0.63 -2.91 -27.45
CA THR A 390 0.53 -4.29 -26.93
C THR A 390 0.50 -4.35 -25.38
N TYR A 391 -0.33 -5.22 -24.80
CA TYR A 391 -0.51 -5.39 -23.34
C TYR A 391 0.20 -6.66 -22.82
N ALA A 392 0.94 -6.53 -21.73
CA ALA A 392 1.29 -7.64 -20.84
C ALA A 392 0.98 -7.26 -19.39
N ASN A 393 0.41 -8.22 -18.66
CA ASN A 393 0.18 -8.29 -17.21
C ASN A 393 -0.89 -7.36 -16.58
N LEU A 394 -2.11 -7.91 -16.57
CA LEU A 394 -3.22 -7.57 -15.67
C LEU A 394 -3.33 -8.67 -14.61
N VAL A 395 -3.74 -8.27 -13.40
CA VAL A 395 -4.01 -9.05 -12.17
C VAL A 395 -2.84 -9.07 -11.17
N GLN A 396 -2.73 -8.00 -10.38
CA GLN A 396 -2.16 -8.10 -9.03
C GLN A 396 -3.27 -8.59 -8.10
N THR A 397 -3.31 -9.90 -7.90
CA THR A 397 -3.79 -10.50 -6.65
C THR A 397 -2.68 -10.30 -5.62
N LYS A 398 -2.98 -9.69 -4.48
CA LYS A 398 -2.11 -9.73 -3.29
C LYS A 398 -1.66 -11.18 -3.06
N ARG A 399 -0.34 -11.37 -2.96
CA ARG A 399 0.25 -12.61 -2.43
C ARG A 399 0.33 -12.51 -0.91
#